data_AF-A0AA88UHM2-F1
#
_entry.id   AF-A0AA88UHM2-F1
#
_cell.length_a   1.000
_cell.length_b   1.000
_cell.length_c   1.000
_cell.angle_alpha   90.00
_cell.angle_beta   90.00
_cell.angle_gamma   90.00
#
_symmetry.space_group_name_H-M   'P 1'
#
loop_
_entity.id
_entity.type
_entity.pdbx_description
1 polymer ?
#
loop_
_entity_poly.entity_id
_entity_poly.type
_entity_poly.pdbx_seq_one_letter_code
_entity_poly.pdbx_strand_id
1 'polypeptide(L)'
;MGRKKQRRPHRSVGIVECPDTDLNKPNDQNENGGTAVIDEPFFVEVERNCWVSSEHYDISEVLLTNLSISPEFHGFNLSDDFFQDSSYAFRFRMCDVSKLISRIKLGHWPIVPASSVCLELVHMRVSEDKETPVVMVSGSFDGPDEGVSGLAHLASLKSLTLRPILGATLLDSLSSVRVRVEILKSAFDECESLLDNRKQLWKKSMMSVMAWLRPEVTTSEARYGCSVSTDIEIDSPMETNEASSAPRKRAGFDVAGFYEAVKPSKEDPMLENDMPDLLPKLRPYQLRAAYWMVQREKGASGCLSGSEKSQFIYPLCTPVEFIDTCSRMFYNPFSGNISLRPENSTPYVFGGILAGKSLPIML
;
A
#
# COMPACT_ATOMS: atom_id res chain seq x y z
N MET A 1 44.52 -12.12 30.53
CA MET A 1 43.83 -10.91 30.01
C MET A 1 42.65 -11.35 29.14
N GLY A 2 41.50 -11.67 29.75
CA GLY A 2 40.32 -12.16 29.03
C GLY A 2 39.08 -11.40 29.47
N ARG A 3 38.47 -10.62 28.56
CA ARG A 3 37.18 -9.95 28.78
C ARG A 3 36.06 -10.85 28.25
N LYS A 4 35.19 -11.33 29.15
CA LYS A 4 33.92 -12.01 28.79
C LYS A 4 32.93 -10.98 28.25
N LYS A 5 32.40 -11.20 27.04
CA LYS A 5 31.33 -10.40 26.43
C LYS A 5 29.98 -10.71 27.11
N GLN A 6 29.22 -9.66 27.46
CA GLN A 6 27.86 -9.78 27.97
C GLN A 6 26.91 -10.34 26.90
N ARG A 7 26.07 -11.30 27.28
CA ARG A 7 24.93 -11.81 26.50
C ARG A 7 23.67 -11.07 26.97
N ARG A 8 23.18 -10.12 26.16
CA ARG A 8 21.82 -9.51 26.11
C ARG A 8 21.85 -7.96 26.23
N PRO A 9 21.29 -7.23 25.26
CA PRO A 9 21.01 -5.80 25.41
C PRO A 9 19.72 -5.58 26.22
N HIS A 10 19.72 -4.55 27.08
CA HIS A 10 18.54 -4.10 27.82
C HIS A 10 17.47 -3.57 26.85
N ARG A 11 16.27 -4.14 26.93
CA ARG A 11 15.05 -3.62 26.30
C ARG A 11 14.18 -3.09 27.43
N SER A 12 13.90 -1.78 27.46
CA SER A 12 12.98 -1.16 28.41
C SER A 12 11.55 -1.56 28.06
N VAL A 13 10.99 -2.49 28.83
CA VAL A 13 9.56 -2.83 28.85
C VAL A 13 8.98 -2.12 30.07
N GLY A 14 8.13 -1.12 29.85
CA GLY A 14 7.30 -0.53 30.90
C GLY A 14 6.15 -1.47 31.19
N ILE A 15 6.08 -1.92 32.44
CA ILE A 15 5.15 -2.91 32.97
C ILE A 15 3.79 -2.25 33.25
N VAL A 16 2.72 -2.90 32.79
CA VAL A 16 1.35 -2.74 33.29
C VAL A 16 1.23 -3.64 34.52
N GLU A 17 0.84 -3.06 35.66
CA GLU A 17 0.52 -3.81 36.88
C GLU A 17 -0.87 -3.37 37.40
N CYS A 18 -1.78 -4.34 37.48
CA CYS A 18 -2.86 -4.44 38.47
C CYS A 18 -2.62 -5.79 39.18
N PRO A 19 -2.82 -5.93 40.51
CA PRO A 19 -4.19 -6.14 41.00
C PRO A 19 -4.51 -5.66 42.45
N ASP A 20 -5.80 -5.39 42.65
CA ASP A 20 -6.70 -5.61 43.79
C ASP A 20 -6.18 -5.70 45.24
N THR A 21 -6.73 -4.85 46.11
CA THR A 21 -7.18 -5.27 47.45
C THR A 21 -8.34 -4.39 47.95
N ASP A 22 -9.23 -5.04 48.67
CA ASP A 22 -10.64 -4.71 48.90
C ASP A 22 -10.89 -4.05 50.28
N LEU A 23 -12.06 -3.40 50.41
CA LEU A 23 -12.85 -3.13 51.64
C LEU A 23 -12.68 -1.83 52.50
N ASN A 24 -13.77 -1.04 52.46
CA ASN A 24 -14.55 -0.42 53.57
C ASN A 24 -14.38 1.06 54.04
N LYS A 25 -15.27 1.92 53.48
CA LYS A 25 -16.20 2.95 54.09
C LYS A 25 -15.65 4.27 54.70
N PRO A 26 -16.49 5.33 54.88
CA PRO A 26 -17.56 5.92 54.03
C PRO A 26 -17.57 7.49 53.97
N ASN A 27 -18.43 8.07 53.10
CA ASN A 27 -18.86 9.50 52.99
C ASN A 27 -17.77 10.54 52.63
N ASP A 28 -17.97 11.54 51.77
CA ASP A 28 -19.14 12.39 51.53
C ASP A 28 -19.35 12.73 50.05
N GLN A 29 -20.60 13.11 49.78
CA GLN A 29 -21.16 13.59 48.53
C GLN A 29 -20.33 14.74 47.93
N ASN A 30 -20.04 14.63 46.63
CA ASN A 30 -20.17 15.76 45.73
C ASN A 30 -20.51 15.22 44.34
N GLU A 31 -21.82 15.17 44.08
CA GLU A 31 -22.33 15.21 42.73
C GLU A 31 -21.81 16.49 42.07
N ASN A 32 -20.93 16.34 41.08
CA ASN A 32 -20.91 17.30 40.00
C ASN A 32 -20.63 16.52 38.72
N GLY A 33 -21.65 16.51 37.85
CA GLY A 33 -21.70 15.70 36.64
C GLY A 33 -20.42 15.82 35.83
N GLY A 34 -19.76 14.69 35.62
CA GLY A 34 -18.77 14.56 34.57
C GLY A 34 -19.50 14.77 33.25
N THR A 35 -19.42 15.99 32.72
CA THR A 35 -19.77 16.28 31.34
C THR A 35 -19.04 15.24 30.50
N ALA A 36 -19.77 14.29 29.90
CA ALA A 36 -19.19 13.39 28.93
C ALA A 36 -18.46 14.28 27.92
N VAL A 37 -17.13 14.20 27.89
CA VAL A 37 -16.34 14.96 26.93
C VAL A 37 -16.82 14.47 25.57
N ILE A 38 -17.65 15.27 24.91
CA ILE A 38 -18.15 14.96 23.57
C ILE A 38 -16.90 14.90 22.71
N ASP A 39 -16.52 13.70 22.26
CA ASP A 39 -15.37 13.50 21.39
C ASP A 39 -15.66 14.24 20.08
N GLU A 40 -14.97 15.37 19.87
CA GLU A 40 -15.17 16.20 18.70
C GLU A 40 -14.61 15.47 17.46
N PRO A 41 -15.42 15.24 16.43
CA PRO A 41 -14.97 14.50 15.25
C PRO A 41 -13.91 15.31 14.48
N PHE A 42 -12.94 14.59 13.90
CA PHE A 42 -11.95 15.17 13.00
C PHE A 42 -12.43 15.05 11.56
N PHE A 43 -12.37 16.16 10.81
CA PHE A 43 -12.81 16.20 9.41
C PHE A 43 -11.62 16.31 8.45
N VAL A 44 -11.69 15.58 7.34
CA VAL A 44 -10.75 15.69 6.21
C VAL A 44 -11.54 16.00 4.96
N GLU A 45 -11.28 17.15 4.35
CA GLU A 45 -11.90 17.51 3.07
C GLU A 45 -11.26 16.73 1.91
N VAL A 46 -12.10 16.31 0.97
CA VAL A 46 -11.67 15.60 -0.23
C VAL A 46 -11.54 16.59 -1.39
N GLU A 47 -10.42 16.49 -2.10
CA GLU A 47 -10.09 17.40 -3.22
C GLU A 47 -11.04 17.20 -4.41
N ARG A 48 -11.93 18.16 -4.67
CA ARG A 48 -12.93 18.08 -5.75
C ARG A 48 -12.48 18.58 -7.13
N ASN A 49 -11.31 19.22 -7.23
CA ASN A 49 -10.88 19.92 -8.45
C ASN A 49 -10.78 19.01 -9.69
N CYS A 50 -10.63 17.71 -9.48
CA CYS A 50 -10.59 16.69 -10.53
C CYS A 50 -11.98 16.28 -11.04
N TRP A 51 -13.09 16.61 -10.37
CA TRP A 51 -14.42 16.07 -10.71
C TRP A 51 -14.90 16.42 -12.13
N VAL A 52 -14.49 17.57 -12.64
CA VAL A 52 -14.85 18.07 -13.98
C VAL A 52 -13.71 17.86 -14.98
N SER A 53 -12.62 17.19 -14.58
CA SER A 53 -11.50 16.88 -15.46
C SER A 53 -11.93 15.92 -16.57
N SER A 54 -11.27 16.00 -17.73
CA SER A 54 -11.41 14.99 -18.79
C SER A 54 -10.45 13.81 -18.60
N GLU A 55 -9.42 13.98 -17.78
CA GLU A 55 -8.42 12.97 -17.45
C GLU A 55 -8.63 12.54 -15.99
N HIS A 56 -8.86 11.24 -15.80
CA HIS A 56 -9.03 10.60 -14.50
C HIS A 56 -8.10 9.39 -14.36
N TYR A 57 -7.53 9.21 -13.16
CA TYR A 57 -6.69 8.07 -12.82
C TYR A 57 -7.41 7.17 -11.81
N ASP A 58 -8.56 6.66 -12.23
CA ASP A 58 -9.46 5.86 -11.40
C ASP A 58 -8.86 4.48 -11.08
N ILE A 59 -8.69 4.17 -9.80
CA ILE A 59 -8.07 2.90 -9.37
C ILE A 59 -9.06 1.82 -9.00
N SER A 60 -10.13 2.17 -8.28
CA SER A 60 -11.15 1.23 -7.80
C SER A 60 -12.49 1.94 -7.57
N GLU A 61 -13.57 1.17 -7.58
CA GLU A 61 -14.86 1.58 -7.00
C GLU A 61 -14.99 1.01 -5.59
N VAL A 62 -15.55 1.78 -4.68
CA VAL A 62 -15.89 1.37 -3.31
C VAL A 62 -17.37 1.58 -3.05
N LEU A 63 -17.94 0.71 -2.24
CA LEU A 63 -19.33 0.79 -1.80
C LEU A 63 -19.38 1.41 -0.41
N LEU A 64 -20.16 2.49 -0.29
CA LEU A 64 -20.59 3.02 1.00
C LEU A 64 -21.84 2.27 1.44
N THR A 65 -21.86 1.82 2.68
CA THR A 65 -22.95 1.10 3.33
C THR A 65 -23.45 1.89 4.55
N ASN A 66 -24.51 1.40 5.22
CA ASN A 66 -25.10 2.03 6.40
C ASN A 66 -25.41 3.51 6.19
N LEU A 67 -26.09 3.80 5.08
CA LEU A 67 -26.32 5.17 4.65
C LEU A 67 -27.31 5.88 5.59
N SER A 68 -26.96 7.09 6.01
CA SER A 68 -27.89 8.04 6.59
C SER A 68 -28.08 9.19 5.62
N ILE A 69 -29.26 9.25 5.00
CA ILE A 69 -29.64 10.34 4.10
C ILE A 69 -30.44 11.36 4.89
N SER A 70 -30.13 12.64 4.68
CA SER A 70 -30.90 13.72 5.29
C SER A 70 -32.25 13.89 4.57
N PRO A 71 -33.37 14.02 5.30
CA PRO A 71 -34.72 14.05 4.73
C PRO A 71 -34.93 15.19 3.72
N GLU A 72 -34.19 16.29 3.87
CA GLU A 72 -34.22 17.43 2.95
C GLU A 72 -33.74 17.10 1.54
N PHE A 73 -32.99 16.01 1.36
CA PHE A 73 -32.36 15.63 0.09
C PHE A 73 -32.91 14.31 -0.48
N HIS A 74 -34.04 13.81 0.04
CA HIS A 74 -34.69 12.62 -0.53
C HIS A 74 -35.20 12.92 -1.94
N GLY A 75 -34.91 12.02 -2.87
CA GLY A 75 -35.21 12.20 -4.30
C GLY A 75 -34.19 13.06 -5.05
N PHE A 76 -33.13 13.55 -4.39
CA PHE A 76 -32.08 14.30 -5.07
C PHE A 76 -31.34 13.40 -6.07
N ASN A 77 -31.15 13.90 -7.29
CA ASN A 77 -30.49 13.16 -8.36
C ASN A 77 -29.07 13.66 -8.55
N LEU A 78 -28.08 12.76 -8.41
CA LEU A 78 -26.68 13.04 -8.74
C LEU A 78 -26.54 13.07 -10.27
N SER A 79 -26.75 14.26 -10.84
CA SER A 79 -26.66 14.56 -12.27
C SER A 79 -25.36 15.29 -12.61
N ASP A 80 -25.08 15.50 -13.90
CA ASP A 80 -23.84 16.17 -14.34
C ASP A 80 -23.68 17.59 -13.75
N ASP A 81 -24.80 18.28 -13.49
CA ASP A 81 -24.81 19.62 -12.89
C ASP A 81 -24.21 19.63 -11.47
N PHE A 82 -24.29 18.51 -10.76
CA PHE A 82 -23.74 18.35 -9.42
C PHE A 82 -22.21 18.54 -9.41
N PHE A 83 -21.51 18.10 -10.45
CA PHE A 83 -20.05 18.23 -10.51
C PHE A 83 -19.59 19.65 -10.80
N GLN A 84 -20.44 20.45 -11.45
CA GLN A 84 -20.15 21.84 -11.78
C GLN A 84 -20.38 22.75 -10.57
N ASP A 85 -21.29 22.38 -9.67
CA ASP A 85 -21.62 23.17 -8.50
C ASP A 85 -20.56 23.03 -7.40
N SER A 86 -19.95 24.15 -7.05
CA SER A 86 -18.92 24.24 -6.01
C SER A 86 -19.45 24.12 -4.59
N SER A 87 -20.76 24.16 -4.40
CA SER A 87 -21.39 24.01 -3.10
C SER A 87 -21.29 22.58 -2.56
N TYR A 88 -21.06 21.57 -3.42
CA TYR A 88 -20.95 20.18 -2.97
C TYR A 88 -19.50 19.75 -2.73
N ALA A 89 -19.27 19.02 -1.66
CA ALA A 89 -17.97 18.45 -1.33
C ALA A 89 -18.10 17.11 -0.60
N PHE A 90 -17.10 16.24 -0.76
CA PHE A 90 -16.92 15.10 0.13
C PHE A 90 -16.01 15.47 1.29
N ARG A 91 -16.30 14.92 2.47
CA ARG A 91 -15.40 14.94 3.62
C ARG A 91 -15.41 13.62 4.36
N PHE A 92 -14.26 13.18 4.85
CA PHE A 92 -14.21 12.13 5.85
C PHE A 92 -14.54 12.72 7.21
N ARG A 93 -15.35 12.01 7.97
CA ARG A 93 -15.59 12.23 9.39
C ARG A 93 -14.96 11.09 10.16
N MET A 94 -14.05 11.40 11.08
CA MET A 94 -13.41 10.45 11.97
C MET A 94 -13.87 10.70 13.39
N CYS A 95 -14.46 9.69 14.02
CA CYS A 95 -14.91 9.70 15.41
C CYS A 95 -13.85 9.08 16.34
N ASP A 96 -13.94 9.37 17.63
CA ASP A 96 -13.08 8.79 18.69
C ASP A 96 -11.58 9.05 18.53
N VAL A 97 -11.22 10.14 17.85
CA VAL A 97 -9.83 10.50 17.55
C VAL A 97 -9.31 11.70 18.34
N SER A 98 -10.10 12.28 19.25
CA SER A 98 -9.69 13.45 20.07
C SER A 98 -8.27 13.35 20.62
N LYS A 99 -7.91 12.21 21.20
CA LYS A 99 -6.58 11.94 21.79
C LYS A 99 -5.44 11.84 20.77
N LEU A 100 -5.77 11.64 19.49
CA LEU A 100 -4.84 11.41 18.39
C LEU A 100 -4.72 12.62 17.44
N ILE A 101 -5.60 13.63 17.55
CA ILE A 101 -5.60 14.83 16.70
C ILE A 101 -4.22 15.51 16.67
N SER A 102 -3.56 15.62 17.82
CA SER A 102 -2.24 16.23 17.91
C SER A 102 -1.19 15.47 17.08
N ARG A 103 -1.28 14.14 17.04
CA ARG A 103 -0.39 13.29 16.22
C ARG A 103 -0.70 13.39 14.74
N ILE A 104 -2.00 13.42 14.39
CA ILE A 104 -2.46 13.60 13.02
C ILE A 104 -1.94 14.93 12.45
N LYS A 105 -2.07 16.03 13.22
CA LYS A 105 -1.54 17.34 12.83
C LYS A 105 -0.02 17.39 12.69
N LEU A 106 0.70 16.48 13.36
CA LEU A 106 2.16 16.31 13.23
C LEU A 106 2.55 15.36 12.06
N GLY A 107 1.58 14.93 11.25
CA GLY A 107 1.79 14.03 10.11
C GLY A 107 1.77 12.53 10.46
N HIS A 108 1.61 12.18 11.74
CA HIS A 108 1.50 10.78 12.16
C HIS A 108 0.05 10.32 12.09
N TRP A 109 -0.29 9.61 11.02
CA TRP A 109 -1.62 9.05 10.85
C TRP A 109 -1.82 7.74 11.65
N PRO A 110 -2.77 7.68 12.59
CA PRO A 110 -3.08 6.46 13.31
C PRO A 110 -3.95 5.51 12.47
N ILE A 111 -3.87 4.21 12.79
CA ILE A 111 -4.87 3.26 12.30
C ILE A 111 -6.10 3.42 13.20
N VAL A 112 -7.24 3.71 12.59
CA VAL A 112 -8.53 3.94 13.25
C VAL A 112 -9.50 2.88 12.75
N PRO A 113 -10.41 2.34 13.60
CA PRO A 113 -11.41 1.38 13.17
C PRO A 113 -12.22 1.92 11.99
N ALA A 114 -12.50 1.07 10.99
CA ALA A 114 -13.32 1.45 9.85
C ALA A 114 -14.72 1.92 10.26
N SER A 115 -15.27 1.38 11.36
CA SER A 115 -16.55 1.81 11.94
C SER A 115 -16.54 3.24 12.48
N SER A 116 -15.37 3.79 12.78
CA SER A 116 -15.21 5.16 13.28
C SER A 116 -14.90 6.16 12.15
N VAL A 117 -14.89 5.72 10.89
CA VAL A 117 -14.64 6.56 9.71
C VAL A 117 -15.84 6.50 8.76
N CYS A 118 -16.46 7.66 8.53
CA CYS A 118 -17.56 7.80 7.59
C CYS A 118 -17.17 8.77 6.46
N LEU A 119 -17.72 8.56 5.26
CA LEU A 119 -17.69 9.55 4.19
C LEU A 119 -19.00 10.32 4.19
N GLU A 120 -18.92 11.64 4.28
CA GLU A 120 -20.06 12.54 4.22
C GLU A 120 -20.03 13.32 2.90
N LEU A 121 -21.14 13.29 2.17
CA LEU A 121 -21.44 14.24 1.11
C LEU A 121 -22.10 15.46 1.74
N VAL A 122 -21.50 16.63 1.60
CA VAL A 122 -22.00 17.88 2.17
C VAL A 122 -22.36 18.88 1.08
N HIS A 123 -23.39 19.68 1.35
CA HIS A 123 -23.77 20.86 0.60
C HIS A 123 -23.51 22.11 1.46
N MET A 124 -22.62 22.97 0.98
CA MET A 124 -22.25 24.23 1.62
C MET A 124 -23.34 25.27 1.38
N ARG A 125 -24.15 25.55 2.40
CA ARG A 125 -25.13 26.64 2.35
C ARG A 125 -24.45 27.95 2.74
N VAL A 126 -24.52 28.93 1.84
CA VAL A 126 -24.08 30.30 2.12
C VAL A 126 -25.27 31.07 2.71
N SER A 127 -25.19 31.46 3.98
CA SER A 127 -26.17 32.35 4.61
C SER A 127 -25.48 33.53 5.27
N GLU A 128 -25.85 34.76 4.89
CA GLU A 128 -25.51 36.05 5.54
C GLU A 128 -24.12 36.15 6.23
N ASP A 129 -23.05 35.70 5.56
CA ASP A 129 -21.62 35.69 5.99
C ASP A 129 -21.05 34.41 6.65
N LYS A 130 -21.77 33.28 6.67
CA LYS A 130 -21.20 31.99 7.06
C LYS A 130 -21.58 30.86 6.11
N GLU A 131 -20.58 30.12 5.66
CA GLU A 131 -20.77 28.84 4.98
C GLU A 131 -21.02 27.75 6.03
N THR A 132 -22.19 27.11 5.94
CA THR A 132 -22.55 26.00 6.83
C THR A 132 -22.67 24.70 6.04
N PRO A 133 -21.86 23.67 6.37
CA PRO A 133 -21.96 22.38 5.70
C PRO A 133 -23.21 21.64 6.17
N VAL A 134 -24.14 21.37 5.26
CA VAL A 134 -25.29 20.50 5.50
C VAL A 134 -24.97 19.12 4.94
N VAL A 135 -25.00 18.09 5.80
CA VAL A 135 -24.76 16.71 5.39
C VAL A 135 -25.96 16.22 4.58
N MET A 136 -25.73 15.78 3.35
CA MET A 136 -26.74 15.16 2.50
C MET A 136 -26.81 13.66 2.73
N VAL A 137 -25.64 13.01 2.72
CA VAL A 137 -25.49 11.56 2.86
C VAL A 137 -24.25 11.30 3.72
N SER A 138 -24.34 10.37 4.65
CA SER A 138 -23.19 9.79 5.35
C SER A 138 -23.21 8.28 5.17
N GLY A 139 -22.04 7.66 5.00
CA GLY A 139 -21.92 6.21 4.87
C GLY A 139 -20.59 5.67 5.38
N SER A 140 -20.57 4.40 5.75
CA SER A 140 -19.37 3.67 6.18
C SER A 140 -18.76 2.86 5.05
N PHE A 141 -17.45 2.65 5.10
CA PHE A 141 -16.74 1.79 4.16
C PHE A 141 -16.79 0.32 4.59
N ASP A 142 -16.94 -0.58 3.62
CA ASP A 142 -16.73 -2.02 3.83
C ASP A 142 -15.26 -2.38 3.52
N GLY A 143 -14.37 -2.06 4.46
CA GLY A 143 -12.93 -2.21 4.27
C GLY A 143 -12.16 -2.42 5.58
N PRO A 144 -10.91 -2.89 5.48
CA PRO A 144 -10.05 -3.07 6.65
C PRO A 144 -9.67 -1.72 7.27
N ASP A 145 -9.50 -1.69 8.59
CA ASP A 145 -9.11 -0.49 9.36
C ASP A 145 -7.91 0.24 8.75
N GLU A 146 -6.86 -0.50 8.34
CA GLU A 146 -5.67 0.07 7.72
C GLU A 146 -5.93 0.68 6.34
N GLY A 147 -6.82 0.09 5.55
CA GLY A 147 -7.19 0.57 4.23
C GLY A 147 -8.06 1.82 4.32
N VAL A 148 -9.09 1.80 5.16
CA VAL A 148 -10.02 2.93 5.34
C VAL A 148 -9.32 4.13 5.98
N SER A 149 -8.55 3.91 7.06
CA SER A 149 -7.75 4.98 7.67
C SER A 149 -6.66 5.47 6.71
N GLY A 150 -6.03 4.58 5.95
CA GLY A 150 -5.05 4.93 4.92
C GLY A 150 -5.65 5.79 3.80
N LEU A 151 -6.88 5.51 3.39
CA LEU A 151 -7.59 6.29 2.38
C LEU A 151 -7.86 7.72 2.85
N ALA A 152 -8.35 7.88 4.09
CA ALA A 152 -8.53 9.20 4.71
C ALA A 152 -7.20 9.97 4.84
N HIS A 153 -6.10 9.27 5.18
CA HIS A 153 -4.77 9.88 5.22
C HIS A 153 -4.33 10.41 3.85
N LEU A 154 -4.43 9.58 2.81
CA LEU A 154 -4.01 9.96 1.46
C LEU A 154 -4.89 11.07 0.87
N ALA A 155 -6.16 11.12 1.24
CA ALA A 155 -7.05 12.24 0.92
C ALA A 155 -6.60 13.53 1.62
N SER A 156 -6.19 13.46 2.90
CA SER A 156 -5.68 14.62 3.65
C SER A 156 -4.41 15.22 3.05
N LEU A 157 -3.61 14.39 2.38
CA LEU A 157 -2.38 14.79 1.69
C LEU A 157 -2.62 15.19 0.22
N LYS A 158 -3.87 15.14 -0.26
CA LYS A 158 -4.22 15.40 -1.67
C LYS A 158 -3.44 14.50 -2.63
N SER A 159 -3.20 13.25 -2.23
CA SER A 159 -2.63 12.21 -3.09
C SER A 159 -3.73 11.34 -3.72
N LEU A 160 -4.83 11.12 -2.99
CA LEU A 160 -6.03 10.45 -3.47
C LEU A 160 -7.24 11.37 -3.36
N THR A 161 -8.25 11.10 -4.17
CA THR A 161 -9.55 11.76 -4.11
C THR A 161 -10.67 10.75 -4.31
N LEU A 162 -11.90 11.17 -4.00
CA LEU A 162 -13.12 10.40 -4.18
C LEU A 162 -14.11 11.17 -5.04
N ARG A 163 -14.81 10.46 -5.91
CA ARG A 163 -15.82 11.00 -6.81
C ARG A 163 -17.07 10.13 -6.78
N PRO A 164 -18.28 10.70 -6.58
CA PRO A 164 -19.49 9.92 -6.66
C PRO A 164 -19.70 9.39 -8.08
N ILE A 165 -20.27 8.20 -8.22
CA ILE A 165 -20.66 7.68 -9.54
C ILE A 165 -22.09 8.14 -9.84
N LEU A 166 -22.28 8.77 -11.01
CA LEU A 166 -23.55 9.33 -11.48
C LEU A 166 -24.65 8.28 -11.61
N GLY A 167 -25.90 8.75 -11.55
CA GLY A 167 -27.09 7.93 -11.82
C GLY A 167 -27.73 7.28 -10.59
N ALA A 168 -27.28 7.63 -9.39
CA ALA A 168 -27.96 7.28 -8.14
C ALA A 168 -28.93 8.41 -7.73
N THR A 169 -30.22 8.08 -7.62
CA THR A 169 -31.20 8.92 -6.92
C THR A 169 -31.13 8.61 -5.43
N LEU A 170 -30.95 9.62 -4.60
CA LEU A 170 -30.88 9.47 -3.14
C LEU A 170 -32.28 9.13 -2.60
N LEU A 171 -32.56 7.84 -2.47
CA LEU A 171 -33.82 7.31 -1.96
C LEU A 171 -33.59 6.63 -0.60
N ASP A 172 -34.59 6.65 0.27
CA ASP A 172 -34.56 5.94 1.56
C ASP A 172 -34.30 4.44 1.43
N SER A 173 -34.66 3.86 0.29
CA SER A 173 -34.43 2.44 0.00
C SER A 173 -33.02 2.13 -0.49
N LEU A 174 -32.14 3.13 -0.65
CA LEU A 174 -30.80 2.92 -1.17
C LEU A 174 -29.94 2.24 -0.10
N SER A 175 -29.53 0.99 -0.34
CA SER A 175 -28.69 0.24 0.60
C SER A 175 -27.22 0.63 0.54
N SER A 176 -26.77 1.19 -0.59
CA SER A 176 -25.36 1.52 -0.82
C SER A 176 -25.15 2.56 -1.92
N VAL A 177 -24.15 3.43 -1.76
CA VAL A 177 -23.69 4.39 -2.79
C VAL A 177 -22.33 3.95 -3.31
N ARG A 178 -22.14 3.98 -4.63
CA ARG A 178 -20.84 3.75 -5.25
C ARG A 178 -20.03 5.03 -5.35
N VAL A 179 -18.77 4.94 -4.93
CA VAL A 179 -17.81 6.03 -4.98
C VAL A 179 -16.55 5.52 -5.67
N ARG A 180 -16.00 6.33 -6.56
CA ARG A 180 -14.79 6.03 -7.29
C ARG A 180 -13.60 6.65 -6.58
N VAL A 181 -12.54 5.87 -6.42
CA VAL A 181 -11.27 6.31 -5.84
C VAL A 181 -10.31 6.61 -6.98
N GLU A 182 -9.74 7.80 -6.96
CA GLU A 182 -8.86 8.33 -8.00
C GLU A 182 -7.52 8.76 -7.38
N ILE A 183 -6.42 8.46 -8.09
CA ILE A 183 -5.10 9.01 -7.75
C ILE A 183 -4.95 10.38 -8.37
N LEU A 184 -4.58 11.38 -7.56
CA LEU A 184 -4.33 12.72 -8.07
C LEU A 184 -2.97 12.80 -8.77
N LYS A 185 -2.88 13.65 -9.80
CA LYS A 185 -1.65 13.87 -10.55
C LYS A 185 -0.45 14.26 -9.67
N SER A 186 -0.71 15.06 -8.64
CA SER A 186 0.24 15.45 -7.59
C SER A 186 0.93 14.26 -6.94
N ALA A 187 0.23 13.14 -6.74
CA ALA A 187 0.80 11.95 -6.14
C ALA A 187 1.88 11.30 -7.02
N PHE A 188 1.71 11.35 -8.35
CA PHE A 188 2.74 10.91 -9.29
C PHE A 188 3.93 11.88 -9.31
N ASP A 189 3.68 13.18 -9.21
CA ASP A 189 4.73 14.21 -9.19
C ASP A 189 5.57 14.14 -7.89
N GLU A 190 4.96 13.80 -6.76
CA GLU A 190 5.65 13.56 -5.48
C GLU A 190 6.50 12.27 -5.52
N CYS A 191 6.16 11.32 -6.38
CA CYS A 191 6.91 10.10 -6.62
C CYS A 191 7.98 10.31 -7.69
N GLU A 192 9.16 10.82 -7.30
CA GLU A 192 10.29 10.99 -8.22
C GLU A 192 10.73 9.67 -8.89
N SER A 193 10.63 8.53 -8.20
CA SER A 193 11.07 7.20 -8.66
C SER A 193 10.28 6.08 -7.96
N LEU A 194 10.02 4.95 -8.65
CA LEU A 194 9.38 3.78 -8.03
C LEU A 194 10.31 3.08 -7.04
N LEU A 195 11.62 3.31 -7.14
CA LEU A 195 12.64 2.71 -6.29
C LEU A 195 13.06 3.59 -5.11
N ASP A 196 12.46 4.78 -4.99
CA ASP A 196 12.76 5.67 -3.87
C ASP A 196 12.34 5.05 -2.53
N ASN A 197 13.34 4.84 -1.67
CA ASN A 197 13.19 4.27 -0.33
C ASN A 197 13.17 5.33 0.78
N ARG A 198 13.02 6.62 0.46
CA ARG A 198 12.77 7.66 1.47
C ARG A 198 11.57 7.26 2.33
N LYS A 199 11.75 7.34 3.66
CA LYS A 199 10.69 7.06 4.64
C LYS A 199 9.68 8.19 4.64
N GLN A 200 8.69 8.11 3.75
CA GLN A 200 7.55 9.00 3.73
C GLN A 200 6.36 8.35 4.44
N LEU A 201 5.60 9.14 5.20
CA LEU A 201 4.53 8.64 6.06
C LEU A 201 3.33 8.09 5.25
N TRP A 202 3.12 8.61 4.04
CA TRP A 202 2.03 8.19 3.15
C TRP A 202 2.25 6.82 2.50
N LYS A 203 3.50 6.36 2.35
CA LYS A 203 3.85 5.09 1.67
C LYS A 203 3.18 3.89 2.31
N LYS A 204 3.14 3.85 3.65
CA LYS A 204 2.43 2.79 4.38
C LYS A 204 0.94 2.82 4.08
N SER A 205 0.33 4.00 4.09
CA SER A 205 -1.08 4.17 3.74
C SER A 205 -1.35 3.75 2.30
N MET A 206 -0.50 4.12 1.34
CA MET A 206 -0.65 3.69 -0.06
C MET A 206 -0.58 2.17 -0.20
N MET A 207 0.33 1.50 0.52
CA MET A 207 0.36 0.03 0.54
C MET A 207 -0.91 -0.58 1.12
N SER A 208 -1.42 -0.08 2.24
CA SER A 208 -2.66 -0.59 2.84
C SER A 208 -3.89 -0.33 1.97
N VAL A 209 -3.99 0.84 1.32
CA VAL A 209 -5.07 1.17 0.39
C VAL A 209 -5.00 0.29 -0.85
N MET A 210 -3.84 0.13 -1.48
CA MET A 210 -3.70 -0.73 -2.66
C MET A 210 -3.94 -2.20 -2.33
N ALA A 211 -3.56 -2.67 -1.14
CA ALA A 211 -3.89 -4.02 -0.69
C ALA A 211 -5.39 -4.27 -0.55
N TRP A 212 -6.15 -3.23 -0.22
CA TRP A 212 -7.60 -3.29 -0.13
C TRP A 212 -8.28 -3.12 -1.49
N LEU A 213 -7.92 -2.07 -2.24
CA LEU A 213 -8.60 -1.69 -3.47
C LEU A 213 -8.18 -2.54 -4.68
N ARG A 214 -6.92 -3.00 -4.71
CA ARG A 214 -6.33 -3.76 -5.81
C ARG A 214 -5.57 -4.97 -5.26
N PRO A 215 -6.25 -5.91 -4.57
CA PRO A 215 -5.59 -7.01 -3.88
C PRO A 215 -4.70 -7.86 -4.81
N GLU A 216 -4.98 -7.90 -6.11
CA GLU A 216 -4.18 -8.61 -7.11
C GLU A 216 -2.71 -8.18 -7.13
N VAL A 217 -2.41 -6.90 -6.84
CA VAL A 217 -1.02 -6.39 -6.84
C VAL A 217 -0.23 -6.81 -5.60
N THR A 218 -0.90 -7.39 -4.61
CA THR A 218 -0.28 -7.84 -3.36
C THR A 218 0.03 -9.34 -3.32
N THR A 219 -0.45 -10.07 -4.32
CA THR A 219 -0.23 -11.51 -4.46
C THR A 219 1.24 -11.85 -4.65
N SER A 220 1.65 -13.06 -4.27
CA SER A 220 3.01 -13.55 -4.54
C SER A 220 3.30 -13.64 -6.03
N GLU A 221 2.28 -13.91 -6.82
CA GLU A 221 2.36 -13.96 -8.28
C GLU A 221 2.67 -12.57 -8.85
N ALA A 222 1.92 -11.55 -8.46
CA ALA A 222 2.19 -10.18 -8.93
C ALA A 222 3.50 -9.59 -8.40
N ARG A 223 3.91 -9.96 -7.18
CA ARG A 223 5.14 -9.44 -6.54
C ARG A 223 6.42 -10.15 -6.96
N TYR A 224 6.34 -11.45 -7.22
CA TYR A 224 7.51 -12.30 -7.42
C TYR A 224 7.44 -13.15 -8.69
N GLY A 225 6.37 -13.07 -9.48
CA GLY A 225 6.15 -13.92 -10.65
C GLY A 225 5.92 -15.38 -10.31
N CYS A 226 5.56 -15.69 -9.06
CA CYS A 226 5.40 -17.06 -8.56
C CYS A 226 3.92 -17.39 -8.35
N SER A 227 3.35 -18.16 -9.28
CA SER A 227 2.09 -18.86 -9.02
C SER A 227 2.37 -20.01 -8.06
N VAL A 228 1.67 -20.05 -6.93
CA VAL A 228 1.75 -21.20 -6.02
C VAL A 228 1.10 -22.37 -6.76
N SER A 229 1.91 -23.19 -7.44
CA SER A 229 1.44 -24.46 -7.97
C SER A 229 0.89 -25.25 -6.78
N THR A 230 -0.41 -25.50 -6.80
CA THR A 230 -1.10 -26.31 -5.81
C THR A 230 -0.79 -27.79 -6.05
N ASP A 231 0.49 -28.13 -6.17
CA ASP A 231 1.01 -29.49 -6.11
C ASP A 231 1.30 -29.82 -4.64
N ILE A 232 0.25 -29.71 -3.81
CA ILE A 232 0.21 -30.48 -2.57
C ILE A 232 -0.74 -31.62 -2.89
N GLU A 233 -0.12 -32.77 -3.11
CA GLU A 233 -0.71 -34.08 -3.31
C GLU A 233 -2.09 -34.20 -2.64
N ILE A 234 -3.12 -34.25 -3.48
CA ILE A 234 -4.43 -34.81 -3.14
C ILE A 234 -4.19 -36.30 -2.92
N ASP A 235 -4.06 -36.70 -1.66
CA ASP A 235 -4.42 -38.04 -1.21
C ASP A 235 -5.22 -37.90 0.09
N SER A 236 -6.53 -38.10 -0.03
CA SER A 236 -7.50 -38.27 1.07
C SER A 236 -7.47 -39.74 1.56
N PRO A 237 -8.04 -40.16 2.73
CA PRO A 237 -9.34 -39.70 3.25
C PRO A 237 -9.49 -39.54 4.79
N MET A 238 -10.45 -38.67 5.14
CA MET A 238 -11.44 -38.75 6.24
C MET A 238 -11.04 -39.34 7.60
N GLU A 239 -11.01 -38.50 8.65
CA GLU A 239 -11.78 -38.72 9.88
C GLU A 239 -11.79 -37.48 10.81
N THR A 240 -12.82 -37.44 11.64
CA THR A 240 -13.47 -36.33 12.32
C THR A 240 -12.72 -35.76 13.54
N ASN A 241 -13.02 -34.49 13.81
CA ASN A 241 -13.08 -33.80 15.11
C ASN A 241 -11.86 -33.08 15.73
N GLU A 242 -12.20 -31.86 16.14
CA GLU A 242 -11.72 -31.07 17.29
C GLU A 242 -10.38 -30.32 17.24
N ALA A 243 -10.55 -28.99 17.34
CA ALA A 243 -9.71 -28.00 18.00
C ALA A 243 -8.21 -28.35 18.15
N SER A 244 -7.43 -27.93 17.16
CA SER A 244 -5.99 -27.84 17.32
C SER A 244 -5.47 -26.67 16.51
N SER A 245 -4.90 -25.71 17.23
CA SER A 245 -4.03 -24.67 16.69
C SER A 245 -2.88 -25.34 15.95
N ALA A 246 -3.05 -25.58 14.65
CA ALA A 246 -2.00 -26.16 13.83
C ALA A 246 -0.82 -25.17 13.83
N PRO A 247 0.37 -25.57 14.33
CA PRO A 247 1.55 -24.74 14.20
C PRO A 247 1.82 -24.66 12.71
N ARG A 248 1.89 -23.43 12.15
CA ARG A 248 2.40 -23.20 10.80
C ARG A 248 3.76 -23.89 10.70
N LYS A 249 3.81 -25.13 10.20
CA LYS A 249 5.05 -25.81 9.83
C LYS A 249 5.66 -24.87 8.80
N ARG A 250 6.69 -24.13 9.21
CA ARG A 250 7.50 -23.38 8.28
C ARG A 250 8.04 -24.43 7.31
N ALA A 251 7.56 -24.41 6.07
CA ALA A 251 8.23 -25.12 5.00
C ALA A 251 9.72 -24.74 5.12
N GLY A 252 10.58 -25.74 5.30
CA GLY A 252 12.02 -25.49 5.40
C GLY A 252 12.46 -24.69 4.17
N PHE A 253 13.37 -23.74 4.36
CA PHE A 253 13.92 -23.01 3.22
C PHE A 253 14.64 -24.01 2.30
N ASP A 254 14.12 -24.19 1.09
CA ASP A 254 14.72 -25.08 0.09
C ASP A 254 15.97 -24.41 -0.49
N VAL A 255 17.09 -24.70 0.16
CA VAL A 255 18.41 -24.22 -0.26
C VAL A 255 18.73 -24.71 -1.68
N ALA A 256 18.37 -25.95 -2.01
CA ALA A 256 18.71 -26.55 -3.31
C ALA A 256 17.90 -25.92 -4.44
N GLY A 257 16.58 -25.77 -4.27
CA GLY A 257 15.72 -25.07 -5.21
C GLY A 257 16.13 -23.62 -5.41
N PHE A 258 16.48 -22.90 -4.34
CA PHE A 258 17.02 -21.54 -4.46
C PHE A 258 18.30 -21.51 -5.29
N TYR A 259 19.25 -22.42 -5.04
CA TYR A 259 20.49 -22.48 -5.80
C TYR A 259 20.26 -22.76 -7.28
N GLU A 260 19.33 -23.63 -7.65
CA GLU A 260 19.03 -23.90 -9.06
C GLU A 260 18.29 -22.73 -9.71
N ALA A 261 17.38 -22.05 -9.01
CA ALA A 261 16.65 -20.89 -9.54
C ALA A 261 17.53 -19.66 -9.82
N VAL A 262 18.58 -19.44 -9.03
CA VAL A 262 19.52 -18.31 -9.22
C VAL A 262 20.78 -18.68 -10.01
N LYS A 263 20.89 -19.94 -10.45
CA LYS A 263 22.05 -20.43 -11.19
C LYS A 263 22.09 -19.81 -12.58
N PRO A 264 23.24 -19.24 -12.99
CA PRO A 264 23.41 -18.77 -14.36
C PRO A 264 23.19 -19.90 -15.37
N SER A 265 22.60 -19.54 -16.50
CA SER A 265 22.30 -20.48 -17.57
C SER A 265 23.59 -20.97 -18.23
N LYS A 266 23.61 -22.18 -18.80
CA LYS A 266 24.82 -22.68 -19.49
C LYS A 266 25.02 -22.00 -20.84
N GLU A 267 23.93 -21.49 -21.39
CA GLU A 267 23.78 -20.79 -22.66
C GLU A 267 24.13 -19.30 -22.54
N ASP A 268 24.48 -18.82 -21.33
CA ASP A 268 24.90 -17.44 -21.12
C ASP A 268 26.16 -17.08 -21.93
N PRO A 269 26.24 -15.85 -22.46
CA PRO A 269 27.34 -15.41 -23.32
C PRO A 269 28.71 -15.54 -22.65
N MET A 270 29.69 -15.89 -23.47
CA MET A 270 31.09 -16.04 -23.07
C MET A 270 31.90 -14.84 -23.54
N LEU A 271 32.98 -14.52 -22.83
CA LEU A 271 33.90 -13.48 -23.27
C LEU A 271 34.66 -14.00 -24.50
N GLU A 272 34.36 -13.44 -25.67
CA GLU A 272 34.94 -13.85 -26.96
C GLU A 272 36.36 -13.32 -27.19
N ASN A 273 36.80 -12.34 -26.39
CA ASN A 273 38.12 -11.73 -26.55
C ASN A 273 39.23 -12.71 -26.14
N ASP A 274 40.05 -13.10 -27.12
CA ASP A 274 41.33 -13.75 -26.86
C ASP A 274 42.25 -12.72 -26.20
N MET A 275 42.56 -12.94 -24.92
CA MET A 275 43.44 -12.07 -24.13
C MET A 275 44.79 -12.78 -23.99
N PRO A 276 45.72 -12.61 -24.95
CA PRO A 276 46.94 -13.41 -25.03
C PRO A 276 47.85 -13.22 -23.81
N ASP A 277 47.75 -12.07 -23.14
CA ASP A 277 48.54 -11.73 -21.95
C ASP A 277 47.93 -12.29 -20.64
N LEU A 278 46.70 -12.81 -20.69
CA LEU A 278 46.03 -13.35 -19.51
C LEU A 278 46.44 -14.81 -19.27
N LEU A 279 47.37 -15.00 -18.36
CA LEU A 279 47.73 -16.32 -17.83
C LEU A 279 47.20 -16.47 -16.40
N PRO A 280 46.51 -17.58 -16.07
CA PRO A 280 46.24 -18.78 -16.88
C PRO A 280 45.02 -18.67 -17.82
N LYS A 281 44.94 -19.59 -18.80
CA LYS A 281 43.78 -19.73 -19.70
C LYS A 281 42.50 -20.03 -18.91
N LEU A 282 41.46 -19.24 -19.16
CA LEU A 282 40.18 -19.36 -18.48
C LEU A 282 39.35 -20.54 -19.02
N ARG A 283 38.74 -21.30 -18.11
CA ARG A 283 37.75 -22.35 -18.40
C ARG A 283 36.42 -21.74 -18.87
N PRO A 284 35.52 -22.51 -19.52
CA PRO A 284 34.25 -21.97 -20.03
C PRO A 284 33.39 -21.22 -19.01
N TYR A 285 33.27 -21.72 -17.78
CA TYR A 285 32.52 -21.02 -16.72
C TYR A 285 33.22 -19.72 -16.25
N GLN A 286 34.56 -19.69 -16.28
CA GLN A 286 35.34 -18.50 -15.94
C GLN A 286 35.19 -17.44 -17.03
N LEU A 287 35.11 -17.85 -18.31
CA LEU A 287 34.82 -16.95 -19.43
C LEU A 287 33.41 -16.34 -19.35
N ARG A 288 32.40 -17.10 -18.95
CA ARG A 288 31.05 -16.56 -18.67
C ARG A 288 31.04 -15.60 -17.48
N ALA A 289 31.69 -15.97 -16.39
CA ALA A 289 31.81 -15.11 -15.21
C ALA A 289 32.54 -13.80 -15.56
N ALA A 290 33.65 -13.88 -16.30
CA ALA A 290 34.39 -12.70 -16.76
C ALA A 290 33.56 -11.83 -17.71
N TYR A 291 32.81 -12.43 -18.64
CA TYR A 291 31.87 -11.68 -19.49
C TYR A 291 30.86 -10.91 -18.65
N TRP A 292 30.18 -11.60 -17.71
CA TRP A 292 29.19 -10.97 -16.83
C TRP A 292 29.82 -9.85 -16.00
N MET A 293 30.99 -10.07 -15.39
CA MET A 293 31.71 -9.05 -14.62
C MET A 293 32.03 -7.82 -15.49
N VAL A 294 32.56 -8.02 -16.70
CA VAL A 294 32.87 -6.92 -17.62
C VAL A 294 31.59 -6.16 -18.03
N GLN A 295 30.49 -6.87 -18.29
CA GLN A 295 29.19 -6.23 -18.58
C GLN A 295 28.60 -5.49 -17.38
N ARG A 296 28.92 -5.93 -16.15
CA ARG A 296 28.58 -5.26 -14.87
C ARG A 296 29.47 -4.05 -14.56
N GLU A 297 30.62 -3.91 -15.21
CA GLU A 297 31.47 -2.71 -15.14
C GLU A 297 31.18 -1.71 -16.28
N LYS A 298 30.73 -2.19 -17.45
CA LYS A 298 30.53 -1.36 -18.64
C LYS A 298 29.28 -0.45 -18.62
N GLY A 299 28.35 -0.64 -17.67
CA GLY A 299 27.12 0.16 -17.66
C GLY A 299 26.08 -0.29 -18.69
N ALA A 300 24.91 0.36 -18.64
CA ALA A 300 23.86 0.26 -19.66
C ALA A 300 24.31 0.79 -21.06
N SER A 301 25.52 1.35 -21.17
CA SER A 301 26.09 1.88 -22.41
C SER A 301 26.49 0.78 -23.41
N GLY A 302 26.74 -0.45 -22.94
CA GLY A 302 27.20 -1.56 -23.78
C GLY A 302 26.12 -2.45 -24.40
N CYS A 303 24.84 -2.30 -24.02
CA CYS A 303 23.75 -3.21 -24.41
C CYS A 303 22.84 -2.66 -25.53
N LEU A 304 23.20 -1.53 -26.15
CA LEU A 304 22.36 -0.85 -27.15
C LEU A 304 22.47 -1.44 -28.58
N SER A 305 23.25 -2.49 -28.81
CA SER A 305 23.30 -3.15 -30.13
C SER A 305 22.42 -4.39 -30.17
N GLY A 306 21.16 -4.20 -30.56
CA GLY A 306 20.41 -5.23 -31.28
C GLY A 306 19.81 -6.34 -30.44
N SER A 307 18.82 -6.02 -29.63
CA SER A 307 17.60 -6.83 -29.56
C SER A 307 16.52 -5.96 -28.94
N GLU A 308 15.28 -6.21 -29.33
CA GLU A 308 14.05 -5.51 -28.95
C GLU A 308 14.15 -4.84 -27.57
N LYS A 309 13.81 -3.55 -27.52
CA LYS A 309 13.48 -2.87 -26.26
C LYS A 309 12.25 -3.56 -25.67
N SER A 310 12.40 -4.77 -25.12
CA SER A 310 11.52 -5.26 -24.09
C SER A 310 11.64 -4.19 -23.02
N GLN A 311 10.65 -3.31 -22.95
CA GLN A 311 10.49 -2.39 -21.84
C GLN A 311 10.51 -3.28 -20.60
N PHE A 312 11.68 -3.42 -19.97
CA PHE A 312 11.83 -4.28 -18.82
C PHE A 312 10.95 -3.67 -17.75
N ILE A 313 9.78 -4.27 -17.55
CA ILE A 313 8.98 -4.03 -16.36
C ILE A 313 9.90 -4.45 -15.23
N TYR A 314 10.36 -3.46 -14.45
CA TYR A 314 11.21 -3.73 -13.31
C TYR A 314 10.58 -4.84 -12.48
N PRO A 315 11.34 -5.87 -12.07
CA PRO A 315 10.78 -7.04 -11.39
C PRO A 315 10.09 -6.71 -10.06
N LEU A 316 10.29 -5.48 -9.55
CA LEU A 316 9.68 -4.97 -8.33
C LEU A 316 8.48 -4.05 -8.59
N CYS A 317 8.04 -3.90 -9.84
CA CYS A 317 6.96 -3.01 -10.24
C CYS A 317 5.85 -3.81 -10.93
N THR A 318 4.61 -3.57 -10.52
CA THR A 318 3.41 -4.21 -11.08
C THR A 318 2.61 -3.17 -11.86
N PRO A 319 2.25 -3.43 -13.13
CA PRO A 319 1.34 -2.57 -13.87
C PRO A 319 -0.08 -2.67 -13.29
N VAL A 320 -0.77 -1.54 -13.19
CA VAL A 320 -2.15 -1.44 -12.68
C VAL A 320 -2.98 -0.65 -13.68
N GLU A 321 -4.00 -1.28 -14.24
CA GLU A 321 -4.92 -0.67 -15.20
C GLU A 321 -5.89 0.29 -14.48
N PHE A 322 -6.14 1.45 -15.05
CA PHE A 322 -7.18 2.35 -14.55
C PHE A 322 -8.56 1.89 -15.02
N ILE A 323 -9.59 2.14 -14.23
CA ILE A 323 -10.97 1.78 -14.58
C ILE A 323 -11.43 2.60 -15.80
N ASP A 324 -12.19 1.96 -16.70
CA ASP A 324 -12.79 2.56 -17.91
C ASP A 324 -11.83 3.21 -18.91
N THR A 325 -10.51 3.00 -18.75
CA THR A 325 -9.51 3.50 -19.70
C THR A 325 -8.57 2.37 -20.14
N CYS A 326 -7.89 2.56 -21.27
CA CYS A 326 -6.81 1.68 -21.72
C CYS A 326 -5.44 2.07 -21.13
N SER A 327 -5.42 3.02 -20.18
CA SER A 327 -4.22 3.54 -19.57
C SER A 327 -3.88 2.74 -18.30
N ARG A 328 -2.61 2.74 -17.92
CA ARG A 328 -2.11 2.05 -16.74
C ARG A 328 -1.09 2.89 -15.99
N MET A 329 -0.98 2.66 -14.70
CA MET A 329 0.14 3.09 -13.88
C MET A 329 1.06 1.92 -13.55
N PHE A 330 2.22 2.24 -12.99
CA PHE A 330 3.16 1.30 -12.42
C PHE A 330 3.22 1.53 -10.91
N TYR A 331 3.10 0.44 -10.16
CA TYR A 331 3.05 0.45 -8.70
C TYR A 331 4.15 -0.44 -8.14
N ASN A 332 4.85 0.03 -7.11
CA ASN A 332 5.79 -0.79 -6.36
C ASN A 332 5.12 -1.33 -5.08
N PRO A 333 4.76 -2.63 -5.02
CA PRO A 333 4.07 -3.22 -3.88
C PRO A 333 4.91 -3.33 -2.60
N PHE A 334 6.21 -3.05 -2.66
CA PHE A 334 7.12 -3.09 -1.51
C PHE A 334 7.31 -1.73 -0.86
N SER A 335 7.22 -0.65 -1.64
CA SER A 335 7.43 0.72 -1.16
C SER A 335 6.17 1.58 -1.18
N GLY A 336 5.15 1.19 -1.94
CA GLY A 336 3.95 2.01 -2.16
C GLY A 336 4.11 3.09 -3.23
N ASN A 337 5.25 3.17 -3.93
CA ASN A 337 5.48 4.20 -4.94
C ASN A 337 4.65 3.95 -6.21
N ILE A 338 4.29 5.04 -6.90
CA ILE A 338 3.49 5.03 -8.13
C ILE A 338 4.15 5.85 -9.23
N SER A 339 3.90 5.50 -10.49
CA SER A 339 4.35 6.28 -11.66
C SER A 339 3.46 6.03 -12.87
N LEU A 340 3.29 7.05 -13.71
CA LEU A 340 2.60 6.91 -15.01
C LEU A 340 3.50 6.30 -16.10
N ARG A 341 4.81 6.28 -15.87
CA ARG A 341 5.79 5.73 -16.82
C ARG A 341 6.44 4.50 -16.22
N PRO A 342 6.79 3.50 -17.06
CA PRO A 342 7.67 2.45 -16.58
C PRO A 342 8.96 3.13 -16.13
N GLU A 343 9.43 2.77 -14.94
CA GLU A 343 10.79 3.13 -14.58
C GLU A 343 11.71 2.49 -15.62
N ASN A 344 12.67 3.24 -16.13
CA ASN A 344 13.59 2.77 -17.18
C ASN A 344 15.02 2.68 -16.67
N SER A 345 15.31 3.15 -15.44
CA SER A 345 16.68 3.24 -14.94
C SER A 345 16.77 3.18 -13.41
N THR A 346 17.29 2.08 -12.86
CA THR A 346 18.06 2.13 -11.61
C THR A 346 19.34 2.92 -11.84
N PRO A 347 19.89 3.65 -10.85
CA PRO A 347 21.30 4.02 -10.90
C PRO A 347 22.10 2.73 -11.08
N TYR A 348 22.77 2.61 -12.22
CA TYR A 348 23.55 1.42 -12.53
C TYR A 348 24.64 1.26 -11.48
N VAL A 349 24.60 0.16 -10.74
CA VAL A 349 25.65 -0.18 -9.77
C VAL A 349 26.76 -0.90 -10.53
N PHE A 350 27.96 -0.33 -10.52
CA PHE A 350 29.16 -0.97 -11.04
C PHE A 350 29.49 -2.24 -10.23
N GLY A 351 29.85 -3.30 -10.94
CA GLY A 351 30.17 -4.60 -10.36
C GLY A 351 28.94 -5.38 -9.89
N GLY A 352 29.14 -6.38 -9.03
CA GLY A 352 28.06 -7.24 -8.53
C GLY A 352 28.61 -8.41 -7.71
N ILE A 353 27.71 -9.32 -7.32
CA ILE A 353 28.07 -10.50 -6.52
C ILE A 353 28.37 -11.67 -7.45
N LEU A 354 29.62 -12.14 -7.45
CA LEU A 354 30.00 -13.40 -8.09
C LEU A 354 29.98 -14.51 -7.04
N ALA A 355 28.89 -15.28 -6.99
CA ALA A 355 28.77 -16.46 -6.14
C ALA A 355 29.15 -17.73 -6.92
N GLY A 356 30.16 -18.46 -6.45
CA GLY A 356 30.60 -19.72 -7.03
C GLY A 356 30.90 -20.76 -5.96
N LYS A 357 30.74 -22.05 -6.30
CA LYS A 357 31.18 -23.13 -5.41
C LYS A 357 32.70 -23.19 -5.42
N SER A 358 33.35 -23.03 -4.27
CA SER A 358 34.76 -23.41 -4.14
C SER A 358 34.84 -24.94 -4.08
N LEU A 359 35.53 -25.53 -5.04
CA LEU A 359 36.01 -26.90 -4.87
C LEU A 359 37.12 -26.84 -3.82
N PRO A 360 37.10 -27.70 -2.78
CA PRO A 360 38.24 -27.81 -1.89
C PRO A 360 39.44 -28.20 -2.75
N ILE A 361 40.49 -27.38 -2.69
CA ILE A 361 41.79 -27.71 -3.24
C ILE A 361 42.28 -28.87 -2.37
N MET A 362 42.06 -30.12 -2.82
CA MET A 362 42.86 -31.24 -2.32
C MET A 362 44.28 -30.98 -2.83
N LEU A 363 45.11 -30.45 -1.94
CA LEU A 363 46.56 -30.38 -2.11
C LEU A 363 47.16 -31.80 -2.05
#